data_AF-P12940-F1
#
_entry.id   AF-P12940-F1
#
_cell.length_a   1.000
_cell.length_b   1.000
_cell.length_c   1.000
_cell.angle_alpha   90.00
_cell.angle_beta   90.00
_cell.angle_gamma   90.00
#
_symmetry.space_group_name_H-M   'P 1'
#
loop_
_entity.id
_entity.type
_entity.pdbx_description
1 polymer ?
#
loop_
_entity_poly.entity_id
_entity_poly.type
_entity_poly.pdbx_seq_one_letter_code
_entity_poly.pdbx_strand_id
1 'polypeptide(L)'
;AGKKRPWKCCDEAVCTRSIPPICTCMDEVFECPKTCKSCGPMGDPSRRICQDQYVGDPGPICRPWECCDKAICTRSNPPTCRCVDEVKKCAPTCKTCLPSRSRPSRRVCIDSYFGPVPPRCTPR
;
A
#
# COMPACT_ATOMS: atom_id res chain seq x y z
N ALA A 1 -20.21 8.45 17.93
CA ALA A 1 -18.80 8.56 17.52
C ALA A 1 -18.46 7.38 16.61
N GLY A 2 -18.00 7.62 15.37
CA GLY A 2 -17.58 6.54 14.47
C GLY A 2 -16.40 5.78 15.08
N LYS A 3 -16.34 4.45 14.89
CA LYS A 3 -15.17 3.67 15.31
C LYS A 3 -13.92 4.28 14.66
N LYS A 4 -12.83 4.43 15.42
CA LYS A 4 -11.54 4.84 14.85
C LYS A 4 -11.04 3.71 13.94
N ARG A 5 -10.35 4.09 12.86
CA ARG A 5 -9.77 3.14 11.91
C ARG A 5 -8.68 2.29 12.58
N PRO A 6 -8.63 0.96 12.34
CA PRO A 6 -7.64 0.08 12.98
C PRO A 6 -6.21 0.23 12.43
N TRP A 7 -6.04 0.95 11.32
CA TRP A 7 -4.76 1.21 10.65
C TRP A 7 -4.63 2.67 10.24
N LYS A 8 -3.39 3.15 10.07
CA LYS A 8 -3.11 4.51 9.61
C LYS A 8 -3.27 4.65 8.09
N CYS A 9 -2.72 3.68 7.36
CA CYS A 9 -2.79 3.50 5.92
C CYS A 9 -3.02 2.01 5.62
N CYS A 10 -3.43 1.67 4.40
CA CYS A 10 -3.58 0.28 3.97
C CYS A 10 -3.28 0.13 2.47
N ASP A 11 -2.33 -0.73 2.10
CA ASP A 11 -1.97 -0.98 0.71
C ASP A 11 -2.93 -1.93 -0.01
N GLU A 12 -3.42 -2.95 0.69
CA GLU A 12 -4.30 -4.00 0.20
C GLU A 12 -5.68 -3.93 0.90
N ALA A 13 -6.36 -2.78 0.79
CA ALA A 13 -7.70 -2.62 1.35
C ALA A 13 -8.75 -3.35 0.50
N VAL A 14 -9.44 -4.33 1.11
CA VAL A 14 -10.58 -5.02 0.48
C VAL A 14 -11.86 -4.45 1.07
N CYS A 15 -12.63 -3.74 0.24
CA CYS A 15 -13.82 -3.01 0.66
C CYS A 15 -15.07 -3.42 -0.14
N THR A 16 -16.24 -3.41 0.52
CA THR A 16 -17.53 -3.50 -0.17
C THR A 16 -17.81 -2.24 -0.98
N ARG A 17 -18.53 -2.37 -2.09
CA ARG A 17 -19.02 -1.23 -2.88
C ARG A 17 -20.32 -0.66 -2.28
N SER A 18 -20.25 -0.19 -1.03
CA SER A 18 -21.36 0.39 -0.25
C SER A 18 -21.03 1.76 0.32
N ILE A 19 -22.02 2.47 0.83
CA ILE A 19 -21.85 3.78 1.51
C ILE A 19 -22.41 3.68 2.93
N PRO A 20 -21.57 3.70 3.99
CA PRO A 20 -20.10 3.60 3.94
C PRO A 20 -19.62 2.21 3.48
N PRO A 21 -18.37 2.10 2.99
CA PRO A 21 -17.78 0.81 2.67
C PRO A 21 -17.44 0.03 3.95
N ILE A 22 -17.46 -1.29 3.86
CA ILE A 22 -17.00 -2.22 4.88
C ILE A 22 -15.65 -2.77 4.39
N CYS A 23 -14.59 -2.45 5.11
CA CYS A 23 -13.20 -2.68 4.69
C CYS A 23 -12.45 -3.59 5.66
N THR A 24 -11.61 -4.45 5.09
CA THR A 24 -10.58 -5.21 5.80
C THR A 24 -9.22 -4.87 5.18
N CYS A 25 -8.21 -4.61 6.01
CA CYS A 25 -6.86 -4.38 5.53
C CYS A 25 -6.06 -5.67 5.49
N MET A 26 -5.57 -6.02 4.30
CA MET A 26 -4.87 -7.29 4.05
C MET A 26 -3.35 -7.18 4.15
N ASP A 27 -2.85 -6.00 4.52
CA ASP A 27 -1.44 -5.74 4.72
C ASP A 27 -0.86 -6.70 5.75
N GLU A 28 0.25 -7.34 5.38
CA GLU A 28 1.01 -8.17 6.30
C GLU A 28 1.65 -7.32 7.40
N VAL A 29 1.46 -7.73 8.65
CA VAL A 29 2.00 -7.07 9.83
C VAL A 29 2.98 -7.99 10.56
N PHE A 30 4.18 -7.48 10.82
CA PHE A 30 5.21 -8.18 11.60
C PHE A 30 4.96 -8.03 13.12
N GLU A 31 4.35 -6.92 13.52
CA GLU A 31 3.87 -6.67 14.87
C GLU A 31 2.45 -6.15 14.82
N CYS A 32 1.60 -6.58 15.76
CA CYS A 32 0.21 -6.15 15.76
C CYS A 32 0.12 -4.64 16.11
N PRO A 33 -0.42 -3.79 15.22
CA PRO A 33 -0.51 -2.36 15.49
C PRO A 33 -1.37 -2.07 16.72
N LYS A 34 -0.99 -1.10 17.56
CA LYS A 34 -1.76 -0.70 18.74
C LYS A 34 -3.20 -0.26 18.43
N THR A 35 -3.47 0.12 17.18
CA THR A 35 -4.79 0.51 16.68
C THR A 35 -5.65 -0.68 16.26
N CYS A 36 -5.03 -1.85 16.04
CA CYS A 36 -5.71 -3.10 15.72
C CYS A 36 -6.07 -3.85 16.99
N LYS A 37 -7.31 -4.33 17.11
CA LYS A 37 -7.75 -5.10 18.29
C LYS A 37 -7.22 -6.52 18.27
N SER A 38 -7.19 -7.16 17.11
CA SER A 38 -6.69 -8.52 16.97
C SER A 38 -5.96 -8.75 15.65
N CYS A 39 -4.76 -9.32 15.74
CA CYS A 39 -4.02 -9.79 14.56
C CYS A 39 -3.94 -11.31 14.55
N GLY A 40 -4.17 -11.90 13.39
CA GLY A 40 -4.18 -13.34 13.19
C GLY A 40 -3.73 -13.74 11.79
N PRO A 41 -3.53 -15.04 11.56
CA PRO A 41 -3.06 -15.55 10.28
C PRO A 41 -4.12 -15.39 9.18
N MET A 42 -3.67 -15.29 7.93
CA MET A 42 -4.54 -15.35 6.76
C MET A 42 -3.99 -16.32 5.71
N GLY A 43 -4.60 -17.51 5.64
CA GLY A 43 -4.20 -18.59 4.76
C GLY A 43 -2.89 -19.25 5.22
N ASP A 44 -1.78 -18.51 5.16
CA ASP A 44 -0.48 -18.91 5.69
C ASP A 44 -0.40 -18.56 7.20
N PRO A 45 -0.09 -19.52 8.09
CA PRO A 45 0.11 -19.27 9.52
C PRO A 45 1.15 -18.18 9.83
N SER A 46 2.13 -18.00 8.94
CA SER A 46 3.23 -17.04 9.10
C SER A 46 2.80 -15.63 8.70
N ARG A 47 1.85 -15.49 7.77
CA ARG A 47 1.35 -14.20 7.30
C ARG A 47 0.25 -13.70 8.23
N ARG A 48 0.59 -12.75 9.09
CA ARG A 48 -0.36 -12.12 10.01
C ARG A 48 -0.91 -10.83 9.43
N ILE A 49 -2.20 -10.59 9.61
CA ILE A 49 -2.88 -9.34 9.23
C ILE A 49 -3.65 -8.77 10.41
N CYS A 50 -4.06 -7.51 10.32
CA CYS A 50 -5.07 -6.97 11.22
C CYS A 50 -6.46 -7.51 10.83
N GLN A 51 -7.11 -8.27 11.73
CA GLN A 51 -8.41 -8.91 11.44
C GLN A 51 -9.61 -8.01 11.70
N ASP A 52 -9.38 -6.79 12.18
CA ASP A 52 -10.44 -5.83 12.46
C ASP A 52 -11.14 -5.41 11.17
N GLN A 53 -12.46 -5.63 11.12
CA GLN A 53 -13.29 -5.04 10.08
C GLN A 53 -13.63 -3.59 10.44
N TYR A 54 -13.49 -2.70 9.45
CA TYR A 54 -13.75 -1.28 9.57
C TYR A 54 -14.95 -0.86 8.69
N VAL A 55 -15.79 0.04 9.20
CA VAL A 55 -16.90 0.62 8.43
C VAL A 55 -16.58 2.09 8.20
N GLY A 56 -16.25 2.45 6.97
CA GLY A 56 -15.80 3.79 6.58
C GLY A 56 -14.63 3.77 5.59
N ASP A 57 -14.14 4.96 5.26
CA ASP A 57 -13.02 5.15 4.32
C ASP A 57 -11.73 4.42 4.78
N PRO A 58 -11.13 3.55 3.94
CA PRO A 58 -9.97 2.75 4.32
C PRO A 58 -8.70 3.57 4.58
N GLY A 59 -8.69 4.85 4.22
CA GLY A 59 -7.54 5.73 4.34
C GLY A 59 -6.59 5.65 3.14
N PRO A 60 -5.45 6.36 3.25
CA PRO A 60 -4.45 6.37 2.20
C PRO A 60 -3.72 5.02 2.10
N ILE A 61 -3.08 4.80 0.95
CA ILE A 61 -2.08 3.73 0.80
C ILE A 61 -0.83 4.02 1.65
N CYS A 62 -0.05 2.99 1.94
CA CYS A 62 1.22 3.11 2.66
C CYS A 62 2.40 3.28 1.70
N ARG A 63 2.39 2.55 0.57
CA ARG A 63 3.45 2.55 -0.43
C ARG A 63 3.60 3.91 -1.13
N PRO A 64 4.81 4.23 -1.64
CA PRO A 64 5.11 5.53 -2.26
C PRO A 64 4.56 5.73 -3.68
N TRP A 65 3.82 4.76 -4.24
CA TRP A 65 3.22 4.83 -5.58
C TRP A 65 1.84 4.17 -5.59
N GLU A 66 0.83 4.83 -6.18
CA GLU A 66 -0.51 4.23 -6.34
C GLU A 66 -0.46 2.89 -7.10
N CYS A 67 0.33 2.86 -8.16
CA CYS A 67 0.59 1.72 -9.02
C CYS A 67 2.02 1.83 -9.58
N CYS A 68 2.55 0.77 -10.18
CA CYS A 68 3.84 0.80 -10.87
C CYS A 68 3.89 -0.22 -12.03
N ASP A 69 4.21 0.25 -13.24
CA ASP A 69 4.42 -0.61 -14.41
C ASP A 69 5.85 -1.17 -14.47
N LYS A 70 6.83 -0.40 -13.99
CA LYS A 70 8.26 -0.77 -13.99
C LYS A 70 8.78 -1.00 -12.57
N ALA A 71 8.17 -1.93 -11.85
CA ALA A 71 8.61 -2.31 -10.50
C ALA A 71 9.87 -3.19 -10.57
N ILE A 72 10.88 -2.87 -9.75
CA ILE A 72 12.09 -3.67 -9.58
C ILE A 72 12.13 -4.09 -8.11
N CYS A 73 12.03 -5.40 -7.85
CA CYS A 73 11.82 -5.95 -6.51
C CYS A 73 12.88 -7.00 -6.13
N THR A 74 13.16 -7.14 -4.85
CA THR A 74 13.91 -8.28 -4.30
C THR A 74 13.10 -9.58 -4.41
N ARG A 75 13.73 -10.73 -4.12
CA ARG A 75 13.09 -12.06 -4.17
C ARG A 75 12.37 -12.47 -2.87
N SER A 76 12.36 -11.61 -1.84
CA SER A 76 11.66 -11.88 -0.58
C SER A 76 10.14 -11.75 -0.74
N ASN A 77 9.38 -12.31 0.21
CA ASN A 77 7.94 -12.13 0.31
C ASN A 77 7.58 -11.68 1.74
N PRO A 78 7.21 -10.40 1.95
CA PRO A 78 7.06 -9.35 0.95
C PRO A 78 8.43 -8.87 0.40
N PRO A 79 8.48 -8.35 -0.84
CA PRO A 79 9.70 -7.80 -1.41
C PRO A 79 10.02 -6.39 -0.90
N THR A 80 11.28 -5.97 -1.08
CA THR A 80 11.62 -4.54 -1.17
C THR A 80 11.60 -4.14 -2.64
N CYS A 81 10.74 -3.21 -3.01
CA CYS A 81 10.57 -2.73 -4.37
C CYS A 81 11.02 -1.27 -4.51
N ARG A 82 11.39 -0.90 -5.74
CA ARG A 82 11.49 0.47 -6.23
C ARG A 82 10.69 0.59 -7.53
N CYS A 83 10.11 1.75 -7.80
CA CYS A 83 9.40 2.02 -9.04
C CYS A 83 10.14 3.04 -9.90
N VAL A 84 10.45 2.68 -11.15
CA VAL A 84 11.16 3.58 -12.08
C VAL A 84 10.23 4.21 -13.12
N ASP A 85 8.94 4.30 -12.79
CA ASP A 85 7.97 4.99 -13.64
C ASP A 85 8.21 6.50 -13.67
N GLU A 86 8.11 7.08 -14.87
CA GLU A 86 8.18 8.51 -15.11
C GLU A 86 6.76 9.11 -15.12
N VAL A 87 6.30 9.55 -13.95
CA VAL A 87 4.94 10.04 -13.71
C VAL A 87 4.85 11.56 -13.86
N LYS A 88 3.66 12.11 -14.11
CA LYS A 88 3.45 13.57 -14.11
C LYS A 88 3.66 14.17 -12.72
N LYS A 89 3.23 13.45 -11.68
CA LYS A 89 3.34 13.82 -10.26
C LYS A 89 3.52 12.54 -9.44
N CYS A 90 4.44 12.53 -8.49
CA CYS A 90 4.58 11.41 -7.55
C CYS A 90 3.37 11.34 -6.60
N ALA A 91 3.10 10.15 -6.05
CA ALA A 91 2.07 10.00 -5.02
C ALA A 91 2.45 10.83 -3.77
N PRO A 92 1.48 11.29 -2.98
CA PRO A 92 1.73 12.04 -1.73
C PRO A 92 2.58 11.27 -0.71
N THR A 93 2.58 9.94 -0.80
CA THR A 93 3.34 9.01 0.04
C THR A 93 4.80 8.86 -0.38
N CYS A 94 5.20 9.36 -1.55
CA CYS A 94 6.59 9.38 -1.97
C CYS A 94 7.38 10.46 -1.21
N LYS A 95 8.43 10.05 -0.50
CA LYS A 95 9.32 10.93 0.26
C LYS A 95 10.27 11.70 -0.65
N THR A 96 10.82 11.05 -1.68
CA THR A 96 11.81 11.67 -2.58
C THR A 96 11.40 11.59 -4.05
N CYS A 97 10.89 12.72 -4.56
CA CYS A 97 10.35 12.85 -5.91
C CYS A 97 11.21 13.78 -6.79
N LEU A 98 12.04 13.19 -7.64
CA LEU A 98 13.01 13.91 -8.47
C LEU A 98 12.51 14.11 -9.91
N PRO A 99 12.95 15.16 -10.63
CA PRO A 99 12.68 15.28 -12.06
C PRO A 99 13.35 14.14 -12.84
N SER A 100 12.68 13.66 -13.89
CA SER A 100 13.29 12.69 -14.80
C SER A 100 14.34 13.37 -15.69
N ARG A 101 15.47 12.66 -15.91
CA ARG A 101 16.51 13.09 -16.86
C ARG A 101 16.07 12.95 -18.32
N SER A 102 15.37 11.87 -18.65
CA SER A 102 14.91 11.54 -20.01
C SER A 102 13.68 12.33 -20.42
N ARG A 103 12.83 12.71 -19.46
CA ARG A 103 11.57 13.41 -19.71
C ARG A 103 11.43 14.56 -18.71
N PRO A 104 11.90 15.78 -19.02
CA PRO A 104 11.93 16.89 -18.08
C PRO A 104 10.58 17.27 -17.46
N SER A 105 9.46 16.97 -18.14
CA SER A 105 8.09 17.18 -17.65
C SER A 105 7.56 16.06 -16.73
N ARG A 106 8.38 15.05 -16.44
CA ARG A 106 8.03 13.90 -15.60
C ARG A 106 8.91 13.85 -14.35
N ARG A 107 8.46 13.09 -13.36
CA ARG A 107 9.15 12.83 -12.11
C ARG A 107 9.29 11.34 -11.85
N VAL A 108 10.28 10.98 -11.07
CA VAL A 108 10.57 9.61 -10.63
C VAL A 108 10.62 9.63 -9.11
N CYS A 109 9.87 8.71 -8.49
CA CYS A 109 9.96 8.50 -7.06
C CYS A 109 11.07 7.48 -6.78
N ILE A 110 12.10 7.88 -6.03
CA ILE A 110 13.29 7.06 -5.81
C ILE A 110 13.25 6.25 -4.51
N ASP A 111 12.12 6.28 -3.81
CA ASP A 111 11.93 5.54 -2.56
C ASP A 111 12.09 4.04 -2.79
N SER A 112 12.61 3.35 -1.78
CA SER A 112 12.53 1.89 -1.67
C SER A 112 11.49 1.55 -0.61
N TYR A 113 10.61 0.59 -0.90
CA TYR A 113 9.49 0.24 -0.06
C TYR A 113 9.44 -1.26 0.19
N PHE A 114 9.34 -1.66 1.45
CA PHE A 114 9.17 -3.05 1.86
C PHE A 114 7.68 -3.31 2.08
N GLY A 115 7.10 -4.21 1.29
CA GLY A 115 5.68 -4.50 1.27
C GLY A 115 5.26 -5.25 0.01
N PRO A 116 3.96 -5.44 -0.22
CA PRO A 116 3.46 -6.16 -1.38
C PRO A 116 3.89 -5.47 -2.69
N VAL A 117 4.02 -6.25 -3.76
CA VAL A 117 4.30 -5.72 -5.10
C VAL A 117 3.16 -4.77 -5.50
N PRO A 118 3.45 -3.52 -5.91
CA PRO A 118 2.42 -2.57 -6.28
C PRO A 118 1.60 -3.07 -7.48
N PRO A 119 0.30 -2.71 -7.58
CA PRO A 119 -0.49 -3.06 -8.75
C PRO A 119 0.08 -2.38 -10.01
N ARG A 120 -0.11 -3.00 -11.17
CA ARG A 120 0.25 -2.37 -12.45
C ARG A 120 -0.66 -1.18 -12.73
N CYS A 121 -0.10 -0.13 -13.31
CA CYS A 121 -0.88 1.03 -13.74
C CYS A 121 -1.66 0.73 -15.02
N THR A 122 -1.06 -0.03 -15.93
CA THR A 122 -1.71 -0.48 -17.16
C THR A 122 -2.29 -1.88 -16.97
N PRO A 123 -3.62 -2.05 -17.09
CA PRO A 123 -4.23 -3.38 -17.19
C PRO A 123 -3.58 -4.18 -18.32
N ARG A 124 -3.45 -5.50 -18.14
CA ARG A 124 -2.99 -6.40 -19.21
C ARG A 124 -4.04 -6.56 -20.29
#